data_AF-A0A4P8C3M7-F1
#
_entry.id   AF-A0A4P8C3M7-F1
#
_cell.length_a   1.000
_cell.length_b   1.000
_cell.length_c   1.000
_cell.angle_alpha   90.00
_cell.angle_beta   90.00
_cell.angle_gamma   90.00
#
_symmetry.space_group_name_H-M   'P 1'
#
loop_
_entity.id
_entity.type
_entity.pdbx_description
1 polymer ?
#
loop_
_entity_poly.entity_id
_entity_poly.type
_entity_poly.pdbx_seq_one_letter_code
_entity_poly.pdbx_strand_id
1 'polypeptide(L)' 'MIRRVVSSLYHRYNRCPRVGQWFTTSNGHVLRVCLVNTESQKVVCQVQGRTHTLSYPLVAFQSGKMFKRLGGGYASV' A
#
# COMPACT_ATOMS: atom_id res chain seq x y z
N MET A 1 -16.38 2.98 -25.16
CA MET A 1 -15.23 2.19 -24.66
C MET A 1 -14.26 2.98 -23.79
N ILE A 2 -13.86 4.19 -24.22
CA ILE A 2 -12.86 5.03 -23.53
C ILE A 2 -13.18 5.32 -22.05
N ARG A 3 -14.45 5.61 -21.71
CA ARG A 3 -14.86 5.86 -20.31
C ARG A 3 -14.53 4.72 -19.35
N ARG A 4 -14.68 3.45 -19.76
CA ARG A 4 -14.34 2.29 -18.92
C ARG A 4 -12.83 2.15 -18.72
N VAL A 5 -12.04 2.46 -19.76
CA VAL A 5 -10.57 2.43 -19.69
C VAL A 5 -10.07 3.53 -18.75
N VAL A 6 -10.60 4.75 -18.88
CA VAL A 6 -10.25 5.88 -18.01
C VAL A 6 -10.63 5.60 -16.56
N SER A 7 -11.85 5.11 -16.27
CA SER A 7 -12.24 4.73 -14.91
C SER A 7 -11.38 3.59 -14.35
N SER A 8 -11.01 2.60 -15.15
CA SER A 8 -10.11 1.52 -14.74
C SER A 8 -8.72 2.04 -14.35
N LEU A 9 -8.15 2.94 -15.16
CA LEU A 9 -6.88 3.60 -14.86
C LEU A 9 -6.98 4.44 -13.60
N TYR A 10 -8.05 5.22 -13.45
CA TYR A 10 -8.31 6.03 -12.26
C TYR A 10 -8.42 5.17 -11.00
N HIS A 11 -9.10 4.02 -11.08
CA HIS A 11 -9.21 3.07 -9.98
C HIS A 11 -7.89 2.34 -9.65
N ARG A 12 -6.99 2.16 -10.62
CA ARG A 12 -5.63 1.64 -10.34
C ARG A 12 -4.76 2.70 -9.66
N TYR A 13 -4.81 3.94 -10.13
CA TYR A 13 -4.07 5.05 -9.52
C TYR A 13 -4.53 5.33 -8.09
N ASN A 14 -5.84 5.27 -7.82
CA ASN A 14 -6.36 5.50 -6.47
C ASN A 14 -6.10 4.33 -5.50
N ARG A 15 -5.65 3.18 -6.03
CA ARG A 15 -5.22 2.00 -5.24
C ARG A 15 -3.73 1.98 -4.96
N CYS A 16 -2.95 2.90 -5.50
CA CYS A 16 -1.55 2.98 -5.14
C CYS A 16 -1.40 3.32 -3.64
N PRO A 17 -0.62 2.54 -2.88
CA PRO A 17 -0.27 2.91 -1.52
C PRO A 17 0.44 4.27 -1.53
N ARG A 18 0.25 5.03 -0.47
CA ARG A 18 0.90 6.33 -0.25
C ARG A 18 1.77 6.25 0.99
N VAL A 19 2.86 7.01 1.00
CA VAL A 19 3.71 7.16 2.18
C VAL A 19 2.86 7.60 3.38
N GLY A 20 3.14 7.02 4.55
CA GLY A 20 2.40 7.24 5.79
C GLY A 20 1.11 6.41 5.92
N GLN A 21 0.67 5.71 4.87
CA GLN A 21 -0.47 4.80 5.00
C GLN A 21 -0.11 3.56 5.81
N TRP A 22 -1.12 3.03 6.49
CA TRP A 22 -1.02 1.82 7.28
C TRP A 22 -1.75 0.68 6.59
N PHE A 23 -1.18 -0.51 6.67
CA PHE A 23 -1.74 -1.74 6.12
C PHE A 23 -1.64 -2.85 7.15
N THR A 24 -2.58 -3.78 7.14
CA THR A 24 -2.46 -5.06 7.83
C THR A 24 -2.23 -6.17 6.82
N THR A 25 -1.30 -7.07 7.14
CA THR A 25 -1.06 -8.30 6.38
C THR A 25 -2.09 -9.36 6.76
N SER A 26 -2.27 -10.37 5.91
CA SER A 26 -3.10 -11.54 6.23
C SER A 26 -2.69 -12.26 7.53
N ASN A 27 -1.43 -12.12 7.94
CA ASN A 27 -0.86 -12.74 9.14
C ASN A 27 -0.97 -11.84 10.38
N GLY A 28 -1.70 -10.72 10.30
CA GLY A 28 -1.95 -9.82 11.44
C GLY A 28 -0.88 -8.75 11.67
N HIS A 29 0.26 -8.79 10.97
CA HIS A 29 1.27 -7.73 11.09
C HIS A 29 0.76 -6.40 10.54
N VAL A 30 1.08 -5.32 11.24
CA VAL A 30 0.81 -3.95 10.80
C VAL A 30 2.05 -3.35 10.15
N LEU A 31 1.86 -2.74 8.99
CA LEU A 31 2.90 -2.14 8.15
C LEU A 31 2.60 -0.66 7.94
N ARG A 32 3.62 0.19 8.10
CA ARG A 32 3.60 1.60 7.68
C ARG A 32 4.35 1.73 6.36
N VAL A 33 3.74 2.35 5.37
CA VAL A 33 4.43 2.66 4.10
C VAL A 33 5.42 3.80 4.31
N CYS A 34 6.69 3.54 4.07
CA CYS A 34 7.77 4.51 4.22
C CYS A 34 8.17 5.11 2.87
N LEU A 35 8.17 4.31 1.81
CA LEU A 35 8.54 4.74 0.46
C LEU A 35 7.70 3.99 -0.57
N VAL A 36 7.33 4.69 -1.64
CA VAL A 36 6.68 4.11 -2.83
C VAL A 36 7.52 4.51 -4.02
N ASN A 37 8.18 3.55 -4.65
CA ASN A 37 8.93 3.76 -5.88
C ASN A 37 8.14 3.17 -7.04
N THR A 38 7.57 4.04 -7.87
CA THR A 38 6.74 3.66 -9.02
C THR A 38 7.57 3.26 -10.23
N GLU A 39 8.80 3.76 -10.38
CA GLU A 39 9.72 3.35 -11.46
C GLU A 39 10.16 1.90 -11.28
N SER A 40 10.59 1.53 -10.07
CA SER A 40 11.00 0.15 -9.75
C SER A 40 9.85 -0.76 -9.29
N GLN A 41 8.61 -0.25 -9.26
CA GLN A 41 7.41 -0.97 -8.83
C GLN A 41 7.53 -1.59 -7.43
N LYS A 42 8.16 -0.87 -6.48
CA LYS A 42 8.42 -1.33 -5.10
C LYS A 42 7.82 -0.41 -4.05
N VAL A 43 7.46 -0.98 -2.92
CA VAL A 43 6.95 -0.29 -1.74
C VAL A 43 7.76 -0.76 -0.55
N VAL A 44 8.40 0.18 0.14
CA VAL A 44 9.14 -0.08 1.37
C VAL A 44 8.23 0.20 2.55
N CYS A 45 8.11 -0.79 3.43
CA CYS A 45 7.26 -0.72 4.61
C CYS A 45 8.08 -0.98 5.88
N GLN A 46 7.75 -0.29 6.95
CA GLN A 46 8.21 -0.62 8.29
C GLN A 46 7.15 -1.44 9.01
N VAL A 47 7.55 -2.54 9.66
CA VAL A 47 6.64 -3.32 10.50
C VAL A 47 6.49 -2.63 11.85
N GLN A 48 5.25 -2.48 12.34
CA GLN A 48 5.01 -1.92 13.67
C GLN A 48 5.72 -2.74 14.74
N GLY A 49 6.42 -2.06 15.66
CA GLY A 49 7.21 -2.71 16.71
C GLY A 49 8.55 -3.29 16.22
N ARG A 50 8.96 -3.03 14.98
CA ARG A 50 10.27 -3.43 14.45
C ARG A 50 11.04 -2.25 13.87
N THR A 51 12.36 -2.32 13.96
CA THR A 51 13.29 -1.31 13.45
C THR A 51 13.69 -1.53 11.99
N HIS A 52 13.47 -2.72 11.43
CA HIS A 52 13.79 -3.00 10.03
C HIS A 52 12.63 -2.67 9.08
N THR A 53 12.99 -2.45 7.82
CA THR A 53 12.06 -2.27 6.71
C THR A 53 12.02 -3.50 5.82
N LEU A 54 10.90 -3.67 5.12
CA LEU A 54 10.65 -4.74 4.16
C LEU A 54 10.23 -4.11 2.83
N SER A 55 10.70 -4.70 1.73
CA SER A 55 10.33 -4.27 0.38
C SER A 55 9.35 -5.25 -0.24
N TYR A 56 8.26 -4.71 -0.80
CA TYR A 56 7.20 -5.48 -1.45
C TYR A 56 6.92 -4.92 -2.84
N PRO A 57 6.41 -5.74 -3.77
CA PRO A 57 6.01 -5.25 -5.08
C PRO A 57 4.74 -4.40 -4.99
N LEU A 58 4.68 -3.28 -5.72
CA LEU A 58 3.57 -2.33 -5.73
C LEU A 58 2.22 -3.00 -6.03
N VAL A 59 2.22 -3.96 -6.95
CA VAL A 59 1.02 -4.70 -7.37
C VAL A 59 0.35 -5.46 -6.21
N ALA A 60 1.10 -5.85 -5.17
CA ALA A 60 0.53 -6.60 -4.05
C ALA A 60 -0.42 -5.72 -3.21
N PHE A 61 -0.17 -4.41 -3.14
CA PHE A 61 -1.05 -3.45 -2.47
C PHE A 61 -2.30 -3.12 -3.30
N GLN A 62 -2.18 -3.14 -4.63
CA GLN A 62 -3.29 -2.84 -5.54
C GLN A 62 -4.34 -3.98 -5.60
N SER A 63 -3.90 -5.21 -5.33
CA SER A 63 -4.75 -6.41 -5.32
C SER A 63 -5.71 -6.46 -4.12
N GLY A 64 -5.32 -5.89 -2.98
CA GLY A 64 -6.11 -5.92 -1.73
C GLY A 64 -6.24 -7.30 -1.08
N LYS A 65 -5.64 -8.35 -1.67
CA LYS A 65 -5.68 -9.73 -1.14
C LYS A 65 -4.73 -9.94 0.04
N MET A 66 -3.48 -9.48 -0.09
CA MET A 66 -2.43 -9.67 0.94
C MET A 66 -2.39 -8.55 1.97
N PHE A 67 -2.76 -7.34 1.53
CA PHE A 67 -2.68 -6.13 2.34
C PHE A 67 -4.03 -5.44 2.37
N LYS A 68 -4.57 -5.24 3.58
CA LYS A 68 -5.77 -4.45 3.79
C LYS A 68 -5.37 -3.08 4.32
N ARG A 69 -5.80 -2.02 3.65
CA ARG A 69 -5.53 -0.64 4.08
C ARG A 69 -6.27 -0.36 5.38
N LEU A 70 -5.52 0.09 6.38
CA LEU A 70 -6.07 0.58 7.63
C LEU A 70 -6.49 2.05 7.42
N GLY A 71 -7.69 2.41 7.90
CA GLY A 71 -8.23 3.78 7.76
C GLY A 71 -7.40 4.83 8.51
N GLY A 72 -7.76 6.10 8.38
CA GLY A 72 -7.00 7.25 8.92
C GLY A 72 -6.83 7.30 10.45
N GLY A 73 -7.38 6.36 11.21
CA GLY A 73 -7.26 6.29 12.67
C GLY A 73 -5.88 5.87 13.21
N TYR A 74 -4.95 5.44 12.35
CA TYR A 74 -3.57 5.08 12.74
C TYR A 74 -2.56 6.22 12.55
N ALA A 75 -3.01 7.42 12.18
CA ALA A 75 -2.16 8.59 11.99
C ALA A 75 -1.88 9.38 13.28
N SER A 76 -2.37 8.92 14.44
CA SER A 76 -2.28 9.63 15.71
C SER A 76 -1.85 8.70 16.85
N VAL A 77 -0.60 8.25 16.82
CA VAL A 77 0.12 7.81 18.03
C VAL A 77 1.60 8.11 17.86
#